data_AF-A0A533MK10-F1
#
_entry.id   AF-A0A533MK10-F1
#
_cell.length_a   1.000
_cell.length_b   1.000
_cell.length_c   1.000
_cell.angle_alpha   90.00
_cell.angle_beta   90.00
_cell.angle_gamma   90.00
#
_symmetry.space_group_name_H-M   'P 1'
#
loop_
_entity.id
_entity.type
_entity.pdbx_description
1 polymer ?
#
loop_
_entity_poly.entity_id
_entity_poly.type
_entity_poly.pdbx_seq_one_letter_code
_entity_poly.pdbx_strand_id
1 'polypeptide(L)' 'KRRVDGVIHYTQFACHHTLEDEIFRDYLDYPFLTVQGDLPGPTPEQLKLRLEAFSEMLEIMP' A
#
# COMPACT_ATOMS: atom_id res chain seq x y z
N LYS A 1 8.60 15.78 12.80
CA LYS A 1 7.67 14.62 12.86
C LYS A 1 6.72 14.75 11.66
N ARG A 2 6.62 13.75 10.78
CA ARG A 2 5.68 13.79 9.63
C ARG A 2 4.27 13.49 10.13
N ARG A 3 3.25 14.12 9.55
CA ARG A 3 1.84 13.74 9.73
C ARG A 3 1.55 12.74 8.63
N VAL A 4 1.34 11.49 9.00
CA VAL A 4 1.13 10.38 8.08
C VAL A 4 -0.19 9.76 8.47
N ASP A 5 -1.07 9.57 7.50
CA ASP A 5 -2.42 9.03 7.71
C ASP A 5 -2.49 7.55 7.30
N GLY A 6 -1.56 7.08 6.46
CA GLY A 6 -1.45 5.68 6.04
C GLY A 6 -0.12 5.39 5.35
N VAL A 7 0.15 4.10 5.11
CA VAL A 7 1.36 3.60 4.47
C VAL A 7 1.02 2.78 3.23
N ILE A 8 1.75 3.03 2.13
CA ILE A 8 1.69 2.22 0.92
C ILE A 8 3.03 1.50 0.78
N HIS A 9 3.02 0.17 0.87
CA HIS A 9 4.19 -0.68 0.66
C HIS A 9 4.21 -1.15 -0.80
N TYR A 10 5.05 -0.50 -1.61
CA TYR A 10 5.26 -0.89 -3.00
C TYR A 10 6.37 -1.94 -3.09
N THR A 11 6.06 -3.08 -3.70
CA THR A 11 7.01 -4.15 -3.98
C THR A 11 7.13 -4.40 -5.47
N GLN A 12 8.29 -4.88 -5.91
CA GLN A 12 8.43 -5.38 -7.27
C GLN A 12 7.85 -6.80 -7.38
N PHE A 13 7.35 -7.16 -8.56
CA PHE A 13 6.91 -8.52 -8.87
C PHE A 13 8.03 -9.53 -8.59
N ALA A 14 7.67 -10.62 -7.90
CA ALA A 14 8.59 -11.66 -7.44
C ALA A 14 9.76 -11.17 -6.55
N CYS A 15 9.59 -10.06 -5.83
CA CYS A 15 10.55 -9.59 -4.83
C CYS A 15 10.38 -10.31 -3.49
N HIS A 16 11.48 -10.69 -2.83
CA HIS A 16 11.43 -11.35 -1.52
C HIS A 16 10.89 -10.43 -0.39
N HIS A 17 10.93 -9.10 -0.56
CA HIS A 17 10.38 -8.15 0.40
C HIS A 17 8.84 -8.24 0.55
N THR A 18 8.15 -8.93 -0.35
CA THR A 18 6.72 -9.26 -0.13
C THR A 18 6.52 -10.10 1.14
N LEU A 19 7.54 -10.84 1.60
CA LEU A 19 7.48 -11.57 2.88
C LEU A 19 7.50 -10.66 4.11
N GLU A 20 7.95 -9.41 3.97
CA GLU A 20 7.98 -8.43 5.06
C GLU A 20 6.60 -7.81 5.31
N ASP A 21 5.61 -8.09 4.45
CA ASP A 21 4.28 -7.50 4.53
C ASP A 21 3.58 -7.80 5.87
N GLU A 22 3.70 -9.03 6.35
CA GLU A 22 3.15 -9.44 7.66
C GLU A 22 3.84 -8.69 8.80
N ILE A 23 5.17 -8.55 8.72
CA ILE A 23 5.95 -7.80 9.71
C ILE A 23 5.48 -6.34 9.72
N PHE A 24 5.35 -5.68 8.57
CA PHE A 24 4.89 -4.29 8.54
C PHE A 24 3.47 -4.13 9.09
N ARG A 25 2.56 -5.08 8.82
CA ARG A 25 1.20 -5.06 9.39
C ARG A 25 1.19 -5.20 10.90
N ASP A 26 2.11 -5.99 11.47
CA ASP A 26 2.19 -6.22 12.92
C ASP A 26 2.79 -5.03 13.68
N TYR A 27 3.69 -4.27 13.05
CA TYR A 27 4.47 -3.21 13.73
C TYR A 27 4.05 -1.77 13.36
N LEU A 28 3.26 -1.56 12.31
CA LEU A 28 2.79 -0.22 11.94
C LEU A 28 1.38 0.04 12.49
N ASP A 29 1.27 1.08 13.32
CA ASP A 29 -0.01 1.57 13.85
C ASP A 29 -0.82 2.39 12.82
N TYR A 30 -0.50 2.26 11.52
CA TYR A 30 -1.10 3.02 10.43
C TYR A 30 -1.84 2.09 9.47
N PRO A 31 -2.95 2.55 8.86
CA PRO A 31 -3.58 1.85 7.75
C PRO A 31 -2.56 1.55 6.66
N PHE A 32 -2.63 0.36 6.09
CA PHE A 32 -1.54 -0.19 5.28
C PHE A 32 -2.05 -0.85 3.99
N LEU A 33 -1.50 -0.43 2.85
CA LEU A 33 -1.82 -0.97 1.53
C LEU A 33 -0.57 -1.50 0.82
N THR A 34 -0.60 -2.77 0.43
CA THR A 34 0.47 -3.37 -0.37
C THR A 34 0.14 -3.27 -1.86
N VAL A 35 1.08 -2.72 -2.61
CA VAL A 35 1.03 -2.56 -4.07
C VAL A 35 2.18 -3.35 -4.68
N GLN A 36 1.91 -4.00 -5.81
CA GLN A 36 2.94 -4.68 -6.59
C GLN A 36 2.99 -4.08 -7.98
N GLY A 37 4.19 -3.79 -8.46
CA GLY A 37 4.46 -3.41 -9.85
C GLY A 37 5.62 -4.20 -10.42
N ASP A 38 5.81 -4.14 -11.74
CA ASP A 38 6.86 -4.90 -12.43
C ASP A 38 7.62 -3.99 -13.39
N LEU A 39 7.26 -4.02 -14.67
CA LEU A 39 7.84 -3.17 -15.70
C LEU A 39 7.16 -1.80 -15.73
N PRO A 40 7.88 -0.74 -16.18
CA PRO A 40 7.27 0.56 -16.43
C PRO A 40 6.11 0.43 -17.43
N GLY A 41 4.96 0.97 -17.07
CA GLY A 41 3.76 0.90 -17.89
C GLY A 41 2.58 1.61 -17.23
N PRO A 42 1.41 1.63 -17.88
CA PRO A 42 0.20 2.14 -17.27
C PRO A 42 -0.14 1.39 -15.98
N THR A 43 -0.51 2.11 -14.93
CA THR A 43 -1.01 1.51 -13.69
C THR A 43 -2.24 0.65 -14.01
N PRO A 44 -2.27 -0.64 -13.62
CA PRO A 44 -3.43 -1.49 -13.83
C PRO A 44 -4.69 -0.89 -13.20
N GLU A 45 -5.85 -1.00 -13.88
CA GLU A 45 -7.12 -0.46 -13.38
C GLU A 45 -7.48 -1.00 -11.99
N GLN A 46 -7.20 -2.28 -11.73
CA GLN A 46 -7.40 -2.88 -10.41
C GLN A 46 -6.56 -2.20 -9.33
N LEU A 47 -5.34 -1.77 -9.65
CA LEU A 47 -4.48 -1.07 -8.69
C LEU A 47 -5.00 0.35 -8.46
N LYS A 48 -5.51 1.04 -9.48
CA LYS A 48 -6.15 2.35 -9.32
C LYS A 48 -7.35 2.28 -8.38
N LEU A 49 -8.25 1.32 -8.58
CA LEU A 49 -9.42 1.11 -7.71
C LEU A 49 -9.03 0.84 -6.25
N ARG A 50 -7.94 0.09 -6.02
CA ARG A 50 -7.45 -0.17 -4.66
C ARG A 50 -6.87 1.09 -4.00
N LEU A 51 -6.21 1.95 -4.78
CA LEU A 51 -5.71 3.24 -4.29
C LEU A 51 -6.87 4.20 -3.96
N GLU A 52 -7.89 4.25 -4.81
CA GLU A 52 -9.11 5.04 -4.57
C GLU A 52 -9.81 4.59 -3.29
N ALA A 53 -10.10 3.29 -3.16
CA ALA A 53 -10.74 2.74 -1.96
C ALA A 53 -9.90 2.95 -0.69
N PHE A 54 -8.58 2.88 -0.79
CA PHE A 54 -7.70 3.15 0.35
C PHE A 54 -7.74 4.63 0.73
N SER A 55 -7.76 5.54 -0.24
CA SER A 55 -7.92 6.98 0.01
C SER A 55 -9.25 7.30 0.71
N GLU A 56 -10.36 6.75 0.21
CA GLU A 56 -11.68 6.92 0.83
C GLU A 56 -11.71 6.40 2.27
N MET A 57 -11.10 5.23 2.52
CA MET A 57 -10.98 4.68 3.86
C MET A 57 -10.21 5.62 4.81
N LEU A 58 -9.12 6.25 4.35
CA LEU A 58 -8.36 7.22 5.14
C LEU A 58 -9.18 8.47 5.49
N GLU A 59 -10.06 8.92 4.59
CA GLU A 59 -10.93 10.08 4.84
C GLU A 59 -12.06 9.78 5.85
N ILE A 60 -12.49 8.51 5.93
CA ILE A 60 -13.57 8.07 6.83
C ILE A 60 -13.06 7.72 8.23
N MET A 61 -11.75 7.52 8.40
CA MET A 61 -11.17 7.21 9.70
C MET A 61 -11.21 8.42 10.66
N PRO A 62 -11.62 8.23 11.92
CA PRO A 62 -11.77 9.30 12.90
C PRO A 62 -10.45 9.86 13.43
#